data_AF-A0AAI9PGG7-F1
#
_entry.id   AF-A0AAI9PGG7-F1
#
_cell.length_a   1.000
_cell.length_b   1.000
_cell.length_c   1.000
_cell.angle_alpha   90.00
_cell.angle_beta   90.00
_cell.angle_gamma   90.00
#
_symmetry.space_group_name_H-M   'P 1'
#
loop_
_entity.id
_entity.type
_entity.pdbx_description
1 polymer ?
#
loop_
_entity_poly.entity_id
_entity_poly.type
_entity_poly.pdbx_seq_one_letter_code
_entity_poly.pdbx_strand_id
1 'polypeptide(L)'
;MPNDALINAIVANTKLMEVDHCTGVSTTMSCAVYGKTQDDSGSGNVIEDNESMKKKINIALDFPSTDSKTSVWHFLVGPTVHHFVVIPWYQDRISQEPVYTVFMAYEHEYSVEKYVKHTAPAPSGAKGYKKIWTKSDLSKMFSDLLTSDTAWKEYFGPTGKPKAQKITYWKYKVIPLDTAIANVNNYS
;
A
#
# COMPACT_ATOMS: atom_id res chain seq x y z
N MET A 1 -7.16 8.40 -20.06
CA MET A 1 -6.11 7.36 -20.03
C MET A 1 -6.74 6.07 -19.50
N PRO A 2 -6.18 4.87 -19.68
CA PRO A 2 -6.65 3.72 -18.92
C PRO A 2 -6.48 4.06 -17.44
N ASN A 3 -7.55 4.02 -16.65
CA ASN A 3 -7.46 4.57 -15.29
C ASN A 3 -6.53 3.75 -14.38
N ASP A 4 -6.23 2.53 -14.78
CA ASP A 4 -5.27 1.63 -14.15
C ASP A 4 -3.83 1.74 -14.70
N ALA A 5 -3.55 2.72 -15.57
CA ALA A 5 -2.26 2.88 -16.23
C ALA A 5 -1.09 3.03 -15.26
N LEU A 6 -1.28 3.75 -14.15
CA LEU A 6 -0.24 3.87 -13.12
C LEU A 6 0.12 2.52 -12.51
N ILE A 7 -0.89 1.74 -12.13
CA ILE A 7 -0.67 0.44 -11.50
C ILE A 7 -0.03 -0.53 -12.50
N ASN A 8 -0.42 -0.47 -13.77
CA ASN A 8 0.22 -1.24 -14.84
C ASN A 8 1.68 -0.84 -15.04
N ALA A 9 1.99 0.46 -15.03
CA ALA A 9 3.35 0.97 -15.15
C ALA A 9 4.23 0.50 -13.97
N ILE A 10 3.70 0.51 -12.75
CA ILE A 10 4.41 0.01 -11.56
C ILE A 10 4.71 -1.48 -11.69
N VAL A 11 3.70 -2.29 -12.03
CA VAL A 11 3.86 -3.75 -12.16
C VAL A 11 4.79 -4.14 -13.31
N ALA A 12 4.84 -3.35 -14.38
CA ALA A 12 5.75 -3.56 -15.51
C ALA A 12 7.20 -3.13 -15.23
N ASN A 13 7.46 -2.35 -14.16
CA ASN A 13 8.78 -1.86 -13.83
C ASN A 13 9.58 -2.90 -13.04
N THR A 14 10.58 -3.52 -13.68
CA THR A 14 11.41 -4.58 -13.08
C THR A 14 12.06 -4.17 -11.77
N LYS A 15 12.61 -2.96 -11.67
CA LYS A 15 13.27 -2.48 -10.45
C LYS A 15 12.32 -2.35 -9.26
N LEU A 16 11.07 -1.93 -9.51
CA LEU A 16 10.03 -1.92 -8.48
C LEU A 16 9.62 -3.32 -8.05
N MET A 17 9.59 -4.28 -8.99
CA MET A 17 9.24 -5.67 -8.71
C MET A 17 10.35 -6.42 -7.95
N GLU A 18 11.62 -6.04 -8.15
CA GLU A 18 12.78 -6.64 -7.50
C GLU A 18 12.96 -6.23 -6.03
N VAL A 19 12.24 -5.21 -5.53
CA VAL A 19 12.31 -4.81 -4.12
C VAL A 19 11.91 -5.99 -3.22
N ASP A 20 12.83 -6.43 -2.37
CA ASP A 20 12.75 -7.66 -1.58
C ASP A 20 12.73 -7.46 -0.06
N HIS A 21 12.70 -6.20 0.37
CA HIS A 21 12.65 -5.80 1.76
C HIS A 21 11.59 -4.73 1.99
N CYS A 22 10.87 -4.83 3.12
CA CYS A 22 9.68 -4.01 3.37
C CYS A 22 9.97 -2.50 3.42
N THR A 23 11.08 -2.10 4.05
CA THR A 23 11.51 -0.68 4.15
C THR A 23 11.86 -0.08 2.78
N GLY A 24 12.32 -0.91 1.84
CA GLY A 24 12.65 -0.49 0.48
C GLY A 24 11.41 -0.15 -0.34
N VAL A 25 10.24 -0.69 0.01
CA VAL A 25 9.00 -0.48 -0.74
C VAL A 25 8.58 0.99 -0.70
N SER A 26 8.53 1.60 0.49
CA SER A 26 8.12 3.01 0.63
C SER A 26 9.08 3.94 -0.11
N THR A 27 10.38 3.76 0.10
CA THR A 27 11.43 4.59 -0.52
C THR A 27 11.42 4.47 -2.05
N THR A 28 11.42 3.25 -2.58
CA THR A 28 11.53 2.99 -4.02
C THR A 28 10.25 3.40 -4.75
N MET A 29 9.08 3.06 -4.21
CA MET A 29 7.79 3.45 -4.81
C MET A 29 7.59 4.96 -4.78
N SER A 30 7.98 5.62 -3.68
CA SER A 30 7.98 7.08 -3.58
C SER A 30 8.89 7.70 -4.63
N CYS A 31 10.14 7.24 -4.74
CA CYS A 31 11.08 7.74 -5.74
C CYS A 31 10.55 7.58 -7.16
N ALA A 32 9.99 6.41 -7.51
CA ALA A 32 9.44 6.17 -8.84
C ALA A 32 8.21 7.01 -9.17
N VAL A 33 7.28 7.19 -8.22
CA VAL A 33 6.05 7.97 -8.46
C VAL A 33 6.33 9.47 -8.52
N TYR A 34 7.24 9.99 -7.69
CA TYR A 34 7.50 11.42 -7.56
C TYR A 34 8.72 11.92 -8.34
N GLY A 35 9.53 11.02 -8.91
CA GLY A 35 10.86 11.33 -9.47
C GLY A 35 11.91 11.68 -8.41
N LYS A 36 11.56 11.58 -7.13
CA LYS A 36 12.42 11.80 -5.96
C LYS A 36 11.77 11.19 -4.72
N THR A 37 12.57 10.73 -3.77
CA THR A 37 12.04 10.23 -2.49
C THR A 37 11.25 11.33 -1.76
N GLN A 38 10.10 10.96 -1.23
CA GLN A 38 9.37 11.73 -0.23
C GLN A 38 9.71 11.19 1.15
N ASP A 39 9.98 12.09 2.08
CA ASP A 39 10.32 11.72 3.45
C ASP A 39 9.06 11.55 4.32
N ASP A 40 9.15 10.62 5.26
CA ASP A 40 8.19 10.48 6.35
C ASP A 40 8.33 11.68 7.31
N SER A 41 7.51 12.71 7.10
CA SER A 41 7.55 13.91 7.94
C SER A 41 6.88 13.67 9.31
N GLY A 42 7.60 14.06 10.38
CA GLY A 42 7.11 13.93 11.75
C GLY A 42 6.95 12.48 12.24
N SER A 43 6.19 12.28 13.31
CA SER A 43 5.99 10.95 13.94
C SER A 43 5.01 10.05 13.19
N GLY A 44 4.37 10.54 12.12
CA GLY A 44 3.25 9.88 11.46
C GLY A 44 1.95 9.94 12.27
N ASN A 45 0.86 9.53 11.62
CA ASN A 45 -0.45 9.39 12.25
C ASN A 45 -0.64 7.95 12.74
N VAL A 46 -1.28 7.76 13.89
CA VAL A 46 -1.35 6.45 14.56
C VAL A 46 -2.80 5.95 14.72
N ILE A 47 -3.02 4.70 14.32
CA ILE A 47 -4.24 3.91 14.52
C ILE A 47 -3.92 2.79 15.51
N GLU A 48 -4.77 2.62 16.52
CA GLU A 48 -4.65 1.62 17.58
C GLU A 48 -6.01 0.95 17.78
N ASP A 49 -6.02 -0.22 18.41
CA ASP A 49 -7.25 -0.90 18.85
C ASP A 49 -7.86 -0.18 20.05
N ASN A 50 -8.74 0.78 19.78
CA ASN A 50 -9.52 1.52 20.78
C ASN A 50 -10.84 2.05 20.18
N GLU A 51 -11.64 2.74 20.99
CA GLU A 51 -12.95 3.28 20.59
C GLU A 51 -12.90 4.19 19.35
N SER A 52 -11.76 4.83 19.07
CA SER A 52 -11.57 5.72 17.93
C SER A 52 -11.06 5.02 16.66
N MET A 53 -10.74 3.72 16.73
CA MET A 53 -10.10 2.96 15.64
C MET A 53 -10.80 3.17 14.30
N LYS A 54 -12.12 2.94 14.25
CA LYS A 54 -12.91 3.06 13.01
C LYS A 54 -12.84 4.46 12.40
N LYS A 55 -12.92 5.51 13.24
CA LYS A 55 -12.80 6.90 12.79
C LYS A 55 -11.41 7.17 12.22
N LYS A 56 -10.36 6.70 12.90
CA LYS A 56 -8.97 6.87 12.46
C LYS A 56 -8.68 6.13 11.15
N ILE A 57 -9.19 4.91 10.98
CA ILE A 57 -9.13 4.17 9.70
C ILE A 57 -9.79 4.97 8.58
N ASN A 58 -10.99 5.50 8.80
CA ASN A 58 -11.69 6.29 7.78
C ASN A 58 -10.91 7.54 7.36
N ILE A 59 -10.27 8.23 8.32
CA ILE A 59 -9.39 9.37 8.05
C ILE A 59 -8.13 8.93 7.29
N ALA A 60 -7.52 7.81 7.69
CA ALA A 60 -6.35 7.24 7.03
C ALA A 60 -6.63 6.86 5.58
N LEU A 61 -7.84 6.44 5.26
CA LEU A 61 -8.23 6.04 3.90
C LEU A 61 -8.88 7.17 3.08
N ASP A 62 -9.09 8.35 3.67
CA ASP A 62 -9.68 9.48 2.95
C ASP A 62 -8.72 10.03 1.88
N PHE A 63 -9.18 10.09 0.63
CA PHE A 63 -8.43 10.65 -0.50
C PHE A 63 -9.29 11.66 -1.25
N PRO A 64 -8.85 12.93 -1.37
CA PRO A 64 -9.63 13.98 -2.04
C PRO A 64 -9.83 13.60 -3.50
N SER A 65 -11.10 13.56 -3.91
CA SER A 65 -11.53 12.65 -4.95
C SER A 65 -11.49 13.22 -6.36
N THR A 66 -10.42 12.95 -7.13
CA THR A 66 -10.37 13.28 -8.56
C THR A 66 -9.65 12.20 -9.40
N ASP A 67 -10.26 11.81 -10.51
CA ASP A 67 -9.76 10.85 -11.52
C ASP A 67 -8.33 11.10 -12.04
N SER A 68 -7.90 12.35 -11.98
CA SER A 68 -6.62 12.84 -12.49
C SER A 68 -5.53 12.93 -11.43
N LYS A 69 -5.71 12.38 -10.22
CA LYS A 69 -4.73 12.47 -9.12
C LYS A 69 -4.42 11.14 -8.47
N THR A 70 -3.23 11.07 -7.87
CA THR A 70 -2.76 9.93 -7.08
C THR A 70 -1.81 10.40 -5.95
N SER A 71 -1.36 9.46 -5.13
CA SER A 71 -0.40 9.64 -4.05
C SER A 71 0.23 8.29 -3.71
N VAL A 72 1.30 8.29 -2.91
CA VAL A 72 1.82 7.10 -2.24
C VAL A 72 1.64 7.30 -0.75
N TRP A 73 1.04 6.33 -0.07
CA TRP A 73 0.86 6.34 1.37
C TRP A 73 1.67 5.23 1.99
N HIS A 74 2.54 5.59 2.92
CA HIS A 74 3.40 4.65 3.63
C HIS A 74 2.71 4.23 4.93
N PHE A 75 2.65 2.92 5.16
CA PHE A 75 2.14 2.32 6.38
C PHE A 75 3.23 1.47 7.05
N LEU A 76 3.33 1.62 8.36
CA LEU A 76 4.19 0.86 9.25
C LEU A 76 3.29 0.17 10.29
N VAL A 77 3.39 -1.14 10.38
CA VAL A 77 2.66 -1.96 11.37
C VAL A 77 3.66 -2.51 12.37
N GLY A 78 3.35 -2.47 13.67
CA GLY A 78 4.25 -2.91 14.75
C GLY A 78 3.52 -3.71 15.84
N PRO A 79 4.22 -4.44 16.74
CA PRO A 79 5.62 -4.24 17.13
C PRO A 79 6.65 -4.95 16.25
N THR A 80 6.30 -6.04 15.55
CA THR A 80 7.11 -6.54 14.44
C THR A 80 6.94 -5.57 13.30
N VAL A 81 8.00 -4.84 12.95
CA VAL A 81 7.94 -3.76 11.96
C VAL A 81 7.74 -4.37 10.57
N HIS A 82 6.61 -4.04 9.94
CA HIS A 82 6.38 -4.31 8.52
C HIS A 82 5.93 -3.03 7.83
N HIS A 83 6.53 -2.76 6.68
CA HIS A 83 6.26 -1.59 5.86
C HIS A 83 5.56 -1.99 4.56
N PHE A 84 4.54 -1.24 4.18
CA PHE A 84 3.91 -1.37 2.88
C PHE A 84 3.42 -0.01 2.39
N VAL A 85 3.12 0.06 1.09
CA VAL A 85 2.51 1.25 0.50
C VAL A 85 1.12 0.98 0.00
N VAL A 86 0.28 2.02 0.06
CA VAL A 86 -1.03 2.07 -0.55
C VAL A 86 -1.04 3.21 -1.57
N ILE A 87 -1.47 2.91 -2.80
CA ILE A 87 -1.60 3.88 -3.87
C ILE A 87 -3.09 4.07 -4.17
N PRO A 88 -3.70 5.23 -3.84
CA PRO A 88 -5.04 5.57 -4.29
C PRO A 88 -5.07 5.97 -5.77
N TRP A 89 -6.08 5.51 -6.50
CA TRP A 89 -6.33 5.83 -7.91
C TRP A 89 -7.83 5.65 -8.24
N TYR A 90 -8.25 6.02 -9.45
CA TYR A 90 -9.65 5.99 -9.88
C TYR A 90 -9.94 4.87 -10.87
N GLN A 91 -11.17 4.37 -10.89
CA GLN A 91 -11.62 3.47 -11.94
C GLN A 91 -13.05 3.80 -12.37
N ASP A 92 -13.19 4.47 -13.53
CA ASP A 92 -14.44 5.09 -13.97
C ASP A 92 -15.58 4.07 -14.13
N ARG A 93 -15.25 2.81 -14.37
CA ARG A 93 -16.21 1.73 -14.61
C ARG A 93 -16.67 1.00 -13.34
N ILE A 94 -16.04 1.24 -12.19
CA ILE A 94 -16.35 0.53 -10.94
C ILE A 94 -16.96 1.46 -9.89
N SER A 95 -16.50 2.72 -9.81
CA SER A 95 -16.76 3.52 -8.62
C SER A 95 -16.59 5.03 -8.90
N GLN A 96 -17.47 5.85 -8.32
CA GLN A 96 -17.25 7.30 -8.18
C GLN A 96 -16.26 7.62 -7.03
N GLU A 97 -15.91 6.63 -6.22
CA GLU A 97 -14.92 6.69 -5.15
C GLU A 97 -13.56 6.16 -5.61
N PRO A 98 -12.45 6.62 -4.99
CA PRO A 98 -11.14 6.08 -5.30
C PRO A 98 -11.04 4.60 -4.88
N VAL A 99 -10.29 3.84 -5.66
CA VAL A 99 -9.81 2.50 -5.33
C VAL A 99 -8.34 2.58 -4.92
N TYR A 100 -7.81 1.49 -4.38
CA TYR A 100 -6.47 1.45 -3.85
C TYR A 100 -5.72 0.22 -4.34
N THR A 101 -4.40 0.31 -4.44
CA THR A 101 -3.53 -0.86 -4.63
C THR A 101 -2.49 -0.90 -3.53
N VAL A 102 -2.35 -2.04 -2.88
CA VAL A 102 -1.31 -2.28 -1.88
C VAL A 102 -0.10 -2.89 -2.58
N PHE A 103 1.10 -2.40 -2.26
CA PHE A 103 2.36 -3.05 -2.61
C PHE A 103 3.19 -3.26 -1.34
N MET A 104 3.78 -4.44 -1.23
CA MET A 104 4.60 -4.84 -0.09
C MET A 104 5.64 -5.87 -0.52
N ALA A 105 6.70 -5.95 0.26
CA ALA A 105 7.71 -6.99 0.24
C ALA A 105 7.97 -7.35 1.69
N TYR A 106 8.52 -8.53 1.94
CA TYR A 106 8.85 -8.97 3.28
C TYR A 106 10.29 -9.47 3.26
N GLU A 107 11.13 -8.80 4.05
CA GLU A 107 12.58 -9.05 4.14
C GLU A 107 12.86 -10.55 4.30
N HIS A 108 13.73 -11.09 3.45
CA HIS A 108 14.12 -12.52 3.41
C HIS A 108 13.01 -13.52 3.05
N GLU A 109 11.79 -13.06 2.77
CA GLU A 109 10.63 -13.92 2.55
C GLU A 109 10.12 -13.80 1.10
N TYR A 110 9.76 -12.58 0.67
CA TYR A 110 9.26 -12.35 -0.68
C TYR A 110 9.46 -10.91 -1.16
N SER A 111 9.71 -10.77 -2.47
CA SER A 111 9.74 -9.48 -3.16
C SER A 111 8.36 -8.96 -3.54
N VAL A 112 8.28 -7.70 -3.98
CA VAL A 112 7.07 -7.11 -4.55
C VAL A 112 6.57 -7.97 -5.71
N GLU A 113 7.45 -8.48 -6.58
CA GLU A 113 7.09 -9.39 -7.67
C GLU A 113 6.35 -10.63 -7.15
N LYS A 114 6.92 -11.30 -6.14
CA LYS A 114 6.34 -12.50 -5.55
C LYS A 114 5.00 -12.21 -4.89
N TYR A 115 4.84 -11.04 -4.27
CA TYR A 115 3.56 -10.58 -3.74
C TYR A 115 2.51 -10.39 -4.84
N VAL A 116 2.87 -9.68 -5.92
CA VAL A 116 1.97 -9.46 -7.08
C VAL A 116 1.59 -10.77 -7.78
N LYS A 117 2.52 -11.72 -7.87
CA LYS A 117 2.32 -13.04 -8.51
C LYS A 117 1.74 -14.11 -7.58
N HIS A 118 1.47 -13.79 -6.32
CA HIS A 118 1.04 -14.76 -5.30
C HIS A 118 1.99 -15.95 -5.11
N THR A 119 3.28 -15.73 -5.31
CA THR A 119 4.30 -16.75 -5.11
C THR A 119 4.58 -16.92 -3.62
N ALA A 120 4.38 -18.13 -3.10
CA ALA A 120 4.69 -18.45 -1.71
C ALA A 120 6.13 -18.02 -1.33
N PRO A 121 6.36 -17.47 -0.13
CA PRO A 121 5.43 -17.37 1.01
C PRO A 121 4.45 -16.18 0.97
N ALA A 122 4.38 -15.40 -0.12
CA ALA A 122 3.47 -14.27 -0.19
C ALA A 122 1.98 -14.67 -0.03
N PRO A 123 1.14 -13.80 0.55
CA PRO A 123 -0.29 -14.05 0.71
C PRO A 123 -1.01 -14.18 -0.65
N SER A 124 -2.06 -15.00 -0.67
CA SER A 124 -2.86 -15.27 -1.87
C SER A 124 -4.37 -15.17 -1.58
N GLY A 125 -5.18 -15.29 -2.63
CA GLY A 125 -6.63 -15.19 -2.53
C GLY A 125 -7.11 -13.79 -2.13
N ALA A 126 -8.21 -13.70 -1.38
CA ALA A 126 -8.88 -12.44 -1.07
C ALA A 126 -8.07 -11.47 -0.18
N LYS A 127 -7.06 -11.98 0.54
CA LYS A 127 -6.20 -11.21 1.46
C LYS A 127 -4.79 -10.97 0.92
N GLY A 128 -4.44 -11.57 -0.22
CA GLY A 128 -3.22 -11.30 -0.96
C GLY A 128 -3.33 -10.11 -1.90
N TYR A 129 -2.36 -9.96 -2.80
CA TYR A 129 -2.39 -8.92 -3.82
C TYR A 129 -3.70 -8.92 -4.61
N LYS A 130 -4.27 -7.73 -4.76
CA LYS A 130 -5.28 -7.46 -5.78
C LYS A 130 -5.03 -6.07 -6.29
N LYS A 131 -5.26 -5.93 -7.59
CA LYS A 131 -5.13 -4.64 -8.26
C LYS A 131 -6.07 -3.59 -7.66
N ILE A 132 -7.29 -4.01 -7.31
CA ILE A 132 -8.37 -3.13 -6.88
C ILE A 132 -8.77 -3.51 -5.45
N TRP A 133 -8.41 -2.67 -4.49
CA TRP A 133 -8.96 -2.66 -3.14
C TRP A 133 -10.00 -1.54 -3.05
N THR A 134 -11.18 -1.85 -2.52
CA THR A 134 -12.14 -0.82 -2.13
C THR A 134 -11.76 -0.20 -0.78
N LYS A 135 -12.34 0.95 -0.44
CA LYS A 135 -12.20 1.54 0.91
C LYS A 135 -12.63 0.57 2.00
N SER A 136 -13.68 -0.21 1.75
CA SER A 136 -14.17 -1.24 2.68
C SER A 136 -13.14 -2.36 2.86
N ASP A 137 -12.48 -2.81 1.79
CA ASP A 137 -11.46 -3.85 1.86
C ASP A 137 -10.26 -3.42 2.70
N LEU A 138 -9.73 -2.22 2.45
CA LEU A 138 -8.61 -1.69 3.24
C LEU A 138 -9.01 -1.40 4.68
N SER A 139 -10.23 -0.90 4.91
CA SER A 139 -10.73 -0.68 6.27
C SER A 139 -10.77 -1.99 7.04
N LYS A 140 -11.24 -3.06 6.39
CA LYS A 140 -11.25 -4.40 6.95
C LYS A 140 -9.84 -4.92 7.21
N MET A 141 -8.90 -4.77 6.27
CA MET A 141 -7.50 -5.14 6.48
C MET A 141 -6.92 -4.46 7.73
N PHE A 142 -7.12 -3.15 7.90
CA PHE A 142 -6.57 -2.42 9.06
C PHE A 142 -7.24 -2.83 10.38
N SER A 143 -8.56 -3.02 10.39
CA SER A 143 -9.25 -3.54 11.57
C SER A 143 -8.79 -4.96 11.91
N ASP A 144 -8.70 -5.86 10.93
CA ASP A 144 -8.26 -7.24 11.12
C ASP A 144 -6.82 -7.25 11.68
N LEU A 145 -5.89 -6.47 11.11
CA LEU A 145 -4.50 -6.40 11.59
C LEU A 145 -4.38 -5.99 13.06
N LEU A 146 -5.26 -5.11 13.54
CA LEU A 146 -5.26 -4.60 14.92
C LEU A 146 -5.99 -5.53 15.91
N THR A 147 -6.95 -6.33 15.44
CA THR A 147 -7.89 -7.07 16.32
C THR A 147 -7.80 -8.59 16.21
N SER A 148 -7.28 -9.13 15.11
CA SER A 148 -7.23 -10.57 14.85
C SER A 148 -5.79 -11.12 14.94
N ASP A 149 -5.63 -12.18 15.73
CA ASP A 149 -4.36 -12.90 15.90
C ASP A 149 -3.99 -13.74 14.66
N THR A 150 -4.85 -13.86 13.64
CA THR A 150 -4.50 -14.54 12.38
C THR A 150 -4.21 -13.57 11.25
N ALA A 151 -4.63 -12.31 11.37
CA ALA A 151 -4.60 -11.34 10.27
C ALA A 151 -3.20 -11.12 9.71
N TRP A 152 -2.18 -11.09 10.57
CA TRP A 152 -0.79 -10.95 10.13
C TRP A 152 -0.42 -12.01 9.10
N LYS A 153 -0.67 -13.28 9.44
CA LYS A 153 -0.38 -14.41 8.55
C LYS A 153 -1.18 -14.36 7.26
N GLU A 154 -2.41 -13.90 7.35
CA GLU A 154 -3.33 -13.90 6.21
C GLU A 154 -3.03 -12.77 5.21
N TYR A 155 -2.64 -11.59 5.69
CA TYR A 155 -2.35 -10.42 4.85
C TYR A 155 -0.87 -10.28 4.48
N PHE A 156 0.05 -10.94 5.19
CA PHE A 156 1.49 -10.86 4.95
C PHE A 156 2.16 -12.22 4.68
N GLY A 157 1.41 -13.34 4.67
CA GLY A 157 1.99 -14.68 4.51
C GLY A 157 2.48 -15.27 5.85
N PRO A 158 3.00 -16.52 5.88
CA PRO A 158 3.35 -17.26 7.09
C PRO A 158 4.56 -16.72 7.88
N THR A 159 4.80 -15.41 7.84
CA THR A 159 6.01 -14.72 8.28
C THR A 159 5.76 -13.97 9.58
N GLY A 160 6.45 -14.31 10.68
CA GLY A 160 6.49 -13.53 11.92
C GLY A 160 5.31 -13.68 12.90
N LYS A 161 5.48 -13.16 14.13
CA LYS A 161 4.51 -13.31 15.23
C LYS A 161 3.29 -12.40 15.02
N PRO A 162 2.07 -12.91 15.25
CA PRO A 162 0.85 -12.17 15.04
C PRO A 162 0.51 -11.26 16.22
N LYS A 163 0.42 -9.96 15.96
CA LYS A 163 -0.55 -9.01 16.55
C LYS A 163 0.00 -7.59 16.37
N ALA A 164 -0.59 -6.84 15.45
CA ALA A 164 -0.28 -5.42 15.39
C ALA A 164 -0.84 -4.74 16.63
N GLN A 165 -0.02 -3.96 17.33
CA GLN A 165 -0.48 -3.07 18.40
C GLN A 165 -0.93 -1.73 17.82
N LYS A 166 -0.29 -1.30 16.73
CA LYS A 166 -0.59 -0.04 16.06
C LYS A 166 -0.25 -0.10 14.58
N ILE A 167 -0.90 0.78 13.83
CA ILE A 167 -0.57 1.13 12.44
C ILE A 167 -0.20 2.62 12.43
N THR A 168 1.04 2.93 12.05
CA THR A 168 1.48 4.29 11.78
C THR A 168 1.44 4.55 10.29
N TYR A 169 1.05 5.75 9.85
CA TYR A 169 1.02 6.09 8.43
C TYR A 169 1.41 7.53 8.11
N TRP A 170 1.93 7.70 6.90
CA TRP A 170 2.27 8.97 6.26
C TRP A 170 1.62 9.04 4.89
N LYS A 171 0.97 10.16 4.59
CA LYS A 171 0.41 10.44 3.26
C LYS A 171 1.32 11.42 2.54
N TYR A 172 1.95 10.98 1.46
CA TYR A 172 2.79 11.87 0.66
C TYR A 172 1.95 12.80 -0.21
N LYS A 173 2.61 13.76 -0.86
CA LYS A 173 1.96 14.80 -1.66
C LYS A 173 1.04 14.20 -2.73
N VAL A 174 -0.13 14.80 -2.93
CA VAL A 174 -1.00 14.44 -4.06
C VAL A 174 -0.44 15.04 -5.35
N ILE A 175 -0.33 14.24 -6.41
CA ILE A 175 0.20 14.67 -7.72
C ILE A 175 -0.74 14.25 -8.87
N PRO A 176 -0.61 14.90 -10.05
CA PRO A 176 -1.32 14.46 -11.25
C PRO A 176 -0.95 13.02 -11.64
N LEU A 177 -1.94 12.25 -12.07
CA LEU A 177 -1.78 10.86 -12.48
C LEU A 177 -0.79 10.72 -13.65
N ASP A 178 -0.89 11.60 -14.64
CA ASP A 178 -0.03 11.58 -15.84
C ASP A 178 1.44 11.81 -15.49
N THR A 179 1.70 12.69 -14.52
CA THR A 179 3.05 12.93 -13.99
C THR A 179 3.58 11.68 -13.29
N ALA A 180 2.77 11.02 -12.45
CA ALA A 180 3.15 9.79 -11.78
C ALA A 180 3.49 8.68 -12.79
N ILE A 181 2.66 8.49 -13.81
CA ILE A 181 2.87 7.50 -14.88
C ILE A 181 4.17 7.79 -15.63
N ALA A 182 4.40 9.04 -16.03
CA ALA A 182 5.61 9.43 -16.73
C ALA A 182 6.87 9.18 -15.88
N ASN A 183 6.83 9.49 -14.58
CA ASN A 183 7.95 9.24 -13.67
C ASN A 183 8.24 7.75 -13.52
N VAL A 184 7.22 6.91 -13.31
CA VAL A 184 7.39 5.46 -13.17
C VAL A 184 7.94 4.84 -14.46
N ASN A 185 7.50 5.28 -15.63
CA ASN A 185 8.00 4.79 -16.92
C ASN A 185 9.46 5.19 -17.18
N ASN A 186 9.92 6.31 -16.60
CA ASN A 186 11.30 6.77 -16.70
C ASN A 186 12.19 6.29 -15.53
N TYR A 187 11.61 5.57 -14.57
CA TYR A 187 12.33 5.08 -13.41
C TYR A 187 13.12 3.82 -13.77
N SER A 188 14.44 3.97 -13.86
CA SER A 188 15.41 2.89 -14.14
C SER A 188 16.29 2.60 -12.94
#